data_AF-A0A355YJY2-F1
#
_entry.id   AF-A0A355YJY2-F1
#
_cell.length_a   1.000
_cell.length_b   1.000
_cell.length_c   1.000
_cell.angle_alpha   90.00
_cell.angle_beta   90.00
_cell.angle_gamma   90.00
#
_symmetry.space_group_name_H-M   'P 1'
#
loop_
_entity.id
_entity.type
_entity.pdbx_description
1 polymer ?
#
loop_
_entity_poly.entity_id
_entity_poly.type
_entity_poly.pdbx_seq_one_letter_code
_entity_poly.pdbx_strand_id
1 'polypeptide(L)'
;MTKGIVYYPAGFFYFIPLDIFRKNMHNKGIQTELEAWLAFLSSDDPADIIAVITRFPEFKPLYDDIYTLCRNTEKVMGMFSKELLELDRNTVQYMIDEMQEEIDRAKEEMIQKDEQLFQKENQLIQKNEQLEESNRLYRDALKRIEELEKKLS
;
A
#
# COMPACT_ATOMS: atom_id res chain seq x y z
N MET A 1 -32.90 -0.13 -3.29
CA MET A 1 -31.58 -0.42 -2.72
C MET A 1 -31.80 -0.70 -1.25
N THR A 2 -31.48 -1.91 -0.76
CA THR A 2 -31.82 -2.29 0.62
C THR A 2 -30.87 -1.59 1.59
N LYS A 3 -31.35 -0.73 2.49
CA LYS A 3 -30.55 -0.13 3.56
C LYS A 3 -30.43 -1.14 4.71
N GLY A 4 -29.20 -1.37 5.16
CA GLY A 4 -28.91 -2.29 6.25
C GLY A 4 -27.52 -2.07 6.83
N ILE A 5 -27.32 -2.49 8.06
CA ILE A 5 -26.02 -2.43 8.74
C ILE A 5 -25.33 -3.77 8.56
N VAL A 6 -24.06 -3.70 8.18
CA VAL A 6 -23.16 -4.86 8.11
C VAL A 6 -22.17 -4.72 9.25
N TYR A 7 -22.12 -5.73 10.12
CA TYR A 7 -21.20 -5.78 11.26
C TYR A 7 -20.35 -7.05 11.23
N TYR A 8 -19.07 -6.93 11.57
CA TYR A 8 -18.05 -7.98 11.49
C TYR A 8 -17.36 -8.25 12.83
N PRO A 9 -17.97 -9.02 13.75
CA PRO A 9 -17.27 -9.53 14.90
C PRO A 9 -16.56 -10.85 14.52
N ALA A 10 -15.23 -10.87 14.62
CA ALA A 10 -14.42 -12.09 14.57
C ALA A 10 -14.67 -13.02 13.35
N GLY A 11 -14.84 -12.44 12.16
CA GLY A 11 -14.91 -13.20 10.90
C GLY A 11 -16.30 -13.70 10.48
N PHE A 12 -17.35 -13.39 11.25
CA PHE A 12 -18.74 -13.71 10.87
C PHE A 12 -19.46 -12.48 10.30
N PHE A 13 -20.23 -12.69 9.22
CA PHE A 13 -21.02 -11.65 8.56
C PHE A 13 -22.44 -11.62 9.13
N TYR A 14 -22.82 -10.49 9.75
CA TYR A 14 -24.20 -10.25 10.17
C TYR A 14 -24.77 -9.07 9.38
N PHE A 15 -25.84 -9.34 8.64
CA PHE A 15 -26.62 -8.33 7.93
C PHE A 15 -27.92 -8.06 8.67
N ILE A 16 -28.13 -6.81 9.07
CA ILE A 16 -29.36 -6.37 9.72
C ILE A 16 -30.17 -5.56 8.69
N PRO A 17 -31.28 -6.12 8.15
CA PRO A 17 -32.12 -5.45 7.16
C PRO A 17 -33.01 -4.38 7.81
N LEU A 18 -32.50 -3.14 7.91
CA LEU A 18 -33.22 -2.02 8.51
C LEU A 18 -34.51 -1.66 7.77
N ASP A 19 -34.58 -1.91 6.47
CA ASP A 19 -35.81 -1.68 5.69
C ASP A 19 -36.98 -2.59 6.13
N ILE A 20 -36.67 -3.83 6.54
CA ILE A 20 -37.68 -4.78 7.03
C ILE A 20 -38.19 -4.30 8.39
N PHE A 21 -37.29 -3.79 9.23
CA PHE A 21 -37.66 -3.18 10.50
C PHE A 21 -38.60 -1.99 10.30
N ARG A 22 -38.26 -1.04 9.39
CA ARG A 22 -39.07 0.16 9.13
C ARG A 22 -40.51 -0.17 8.69
N LYS A 23 -40.69 -1.24 7.90
CA LYS A 23 -42.02 -1.71 7.48
C LYS A 23 -42.84 -2.30 8.63
N ASN A 24 -42.19 -2.95 9.61
CA ASN A 24 -42.85 -3.54 10.76
C ASN A 24 -43.13 -2.52 11.89
N MET A 25 -42.26 -1.51 12.04
CA MET A 25 -42.40 -0.42 13.02
C MET A 25 -43.71 0.36 12.88
N HIS A 26 -44.15 0.62 11.65
CA HIS A 26 -45.40 1.32 11.33
C HIS A 26 -46.63 0.74 12.05
N ASN A 27 -46.60 -0.54 12.42
CA ASN A 27 -47.74 -1.23 13.03
C ASN A 27 -47.66 -1.35 14.56
N LYS A 28 -46.50 -1.10 15.20
CA LYS A 28 -46.28 -1.45 16.62
C LYS A 28 -45.68 -0.32 17.48
N GLY A 29 -45.11 0.72 16.87
CA GLY A 29 -44.45 1.82 17.61
C GLY A 29 -43.20 1.36 18.37
N ILE A 30 -42.49 2.29 19.00
CA ILE A 30 -41.19 2.05 19.66
C ILE A 30 -41.42 1.76 21.14
N GLN A 31 -41.15 0.53 21.57
CA GLN A 31 -41.41 0.08 22.94
C GLN A 31 -40.12 -0.28 23.70
N THR A 32 -39.09 -0.70 22.99
CA THR A 32 -37.83 -1.18 23.56
C THR A 32 -36.64 -0.32 23.15
N GLU A 33 -35.56 -0.38 23.92
CA GLU A 33 -34.31 0.33 23.64
C GLU A 33 -33.69 -0.11 22.30
N LEU A 34 -33.74 -1.41 21.99
CA LEU A 34 -33.28 -1.93 20.71
C LEU A 34 -34.08 -1.35 19.53
N GLU A 35 -35.40 -1.22 19.67
CA GLU A 35 -36.23 -0.57 18.66
C GLU A 35 -35.93 0.92 18.53
N ALA A 36 -35.58 1.60 19.63
CA ALA A 36 -35.15 2.99 19.60
C ALA A 36 -33.83 3.16 18.84
N TRP A 37 -32.84 2.29 19.08
CA TRP A 37 -31.60 2.24 18.31
C TRP A 37 -31.82 1.92 16.83
N LEU A 38 -32.68 0.95 16.53
CA LEU A 38 -33.00 0.60 15.15
C LEU A 38 -33.76 1.75 14.46
N ALA A 39 -34.67 2.44 15.15
CA ALA A 39 -35.37 3.61 14.62
C ALA A 39 -34.39 4.78 14.39
N PHE A 40 -33.52 5.05 15.35
CA PHE A 40 -32.43 6.03 15.25
C PHE A 40 -31.54 5.81 14.02
N LEU A 41 -31.23 4.55 13.69
CA LEU A 41 -30.38 4.21 12.55
C LEU A 41 -31.13 4.06 11.21
N SER A 42 -32.47 4.00 11.22
CA SER A 42 -33.27 3.65 10.04
C SER A 42 -34.27 4.70 9.57
N SER A 43 -34.57 5.72 10.39
CA SER A 43 -35.54 6.78 10.07
C SER A 43 -35.02 8.18 10.42
N ASP A 44 -35.15 9.08 9.46
CA ASP A 44 -34.87 10.52 9.59
C ASP A 44 -36.18 11.34 9.67
N ASP A 45 -37.34 10.68 9.77
CA ASP A 45 -38.63 11.36 9.83
C ASP A 45 -38.81 12.08 11.18
N PRO A 46 -39.14 13.39 11.19
CA PRO A 46 -39.39 14.13 12.43
C PRO A 46 -40.36 13.46 13.40
N ALA A 47 -41.40 12.76 12.89
CA ALA A 47 -42.38 12.09 13.74
C ALA A 47 -41.75 10.92 14.53
N ASP A 48 -40.89 10.14 13.88
CA ASP A 48 -40.19 9.01 14.50
C ASP A 48 -39.13 9.52 15.48
N ILE A 49 -38.40 10.58 15.12
CA ILE A 49 -37.40 11.22 16.00
C ILE A 49 -38.07 11.74 17.28
N ILE A 50 -39.21 12.40 17.16
CA ILE A 50 -39.99 12.87 18.31
C ILE A 50 -40.46 11.68 19.16
N ALA A 51 -40.94 10.60 18.54
CA ALA A 51 -41.35 9.39 19.27
C ALA A 51 -40.19 8.76 20.05
N VAL A 52 -38.99 8.66 19.45
CA VAL A 52 -37.78 8.17 20.11
C VAL A 52 -37.41 9.08 21.28
N ILE A 53 -37.25 10.39 21.05
CA ILE A 53 -36.79 11.33 22.08
C ILE A 53 -37.79 11.45 23.24
N THR A 54 -39.10 11.37 22.95
CA THR A 54 -40.14 11.46 24.00
C THR A 54 -40.10 10.23 24.91
N ARG A 55 -39.78 9.06 24.36
CA ARG A 55 -39.77 7.81 25.11
C ARG A 55 -38.41 7.47 25.73
N PHE A 56 -37.34 7.82 25.03
CA PHE A 56 -35.93 7.57 25.35
C PHE A 56 -35.15 8.89 25.23
N PRO A 57 -35.21 9.77 26.25
CA PRO A 57 -34.62 11.10 26.20
C PRO A 57 -33.11 11.12 25.97
N GLU A 58 -32.42 10.02 26.28
CA GLU A 58 -30.99 9.82 26.07
C GLU A 58 -30.57 9.91 24.60
N PHE A 59 -31.50 9.72 23.65
CA PHE A 59 -31.24 9.87 22.22
C PHE A 59 -31.22 11.33 21.77
N LYS A 60 -31.76 12.27 22.57
CA LYS A 60 -31.79 13.69 22.23
C LYS A 60 -30.42 14.28 21.91
N PRO A 61 -29.39 14.16 22.78
CA PRO A 61 -28.05 14.66 22.45
C PRO A 61 -27.47 14.00 21.20
N LEU A 62 -27.75 12.71 20.96
CA LEU A 62 -27.26 12.00 19.77
C LEU A 62 -27.88 12.56 18.47
N TYR A 63 -29.19 12.85 18.48
CA TYR A 63 -29.84 13.50 17.35
C TYR A 63 -29.37 14.95 17.17
N ASP A 64 -29.16 15.70 18.25
CA ASP A 64 -28.62 17.06 18.19
C ASP A 64 -27.20 17.09 17.61
N ASP A 65 -26.36 16.11 17.97
CA ASP A 65 -25.01 15.95 17.44
C ASP A 65 -25.03 15.61 15.95
N ILE A 66 -25.81 14.60 15.52
CA ILE A 66 -25.97 14.24 14.11
C ILE A 66 -26.50 15.43 13.32
N TYR A 67 -27.51 16.13 13.85
CA TYR A 67 -28.09 17.29 13.19
C TYR A 67 -27.09 18.44 13.05
N THR A 68 -26.24 18.65 14.06
CA THR A 68 -25.13 19.61 14.02
C THR A 68 -24.06 19.20 13.01
N LEU A 69 -23.76 17.91 12.88
CA LEU A 69 -22.85 17.36 11.87
C LEU A 69 -23.42 17.51 10.45
N CYS A 70 -24.71 17.20 10.25
CA CYS A 70 -25.42 17.39 8.98
C CYS A 70 -25.50 18.86 8.57
N ARG A 71 -25.57 19.79 9.53
CA ARG A 71 -25.57 21.23 9.30
C ARG A 71 -24.17 21.80 9.04
N ASN A 72 -23.13 21.15 9.57
CA ASN A 72 -21.72 21.51 9.38
C ASN A 72 -20.99 20.56 8.41
N THR A 73 -21.68 20.00 7.41
CA THR A 73 -21.10 19.05 6.45
C THR A 73 -19.82 19.56 5.79
N GLU A 74 -19.74 20.85 5.50
CA GLU A 74 -18.55 21.50 4.92
C GLU A 74 -17.35 21.51 5.89
N LYS A 75 -17.61 21.69 7.19
CA LYS A 75 -16.57 21.71 8.24
C LYS A 75 -16.10 20.30 8.61
N VAL A 76 -17.02 19.35 8.65
CA VAL A 76 -16.76 17.93 8.94
C VAL A 76 -16.01 17.27 7.78
N MET A 77 -16.37 17.55 6.53
CA MET A 77 -15.62 17.12 5.35
C MET A 77 -14.20 17.73 5.34
N GLY A 78 -14.04 18.94 5.87
CA GLY A 78 -12.74 19.59 6.07
C GLY A 78 -11.88 18.99 7.18
N MET A 79 -12.47 18.46 8.25
CA MET A 79 -11.76 17.74 9.32
C MET A 79 -11.32 16.36 8.84
N PHE A 80 -12.25 15.54 8.32
CA PHE A 80 -11.90 14.25 7.71
C PHE A 80 -10.86 14.40 6.60
N SER A 81 -10.92 15.45 5.78
CA SER A 81 -9.89 15.73 4.77
C SER A 81 -8.53 16.09 5.37
N LYS A 82 -8.47 16.74 6.55
CA LYS A 82 -7.20 17.05 7.22
C LYS A 82 -6.56 15.82 7.86
N GLU A 83 -7.33 15.01 8.58
CA GLU A 83 -6.80 13.76 9.14
C GLU A 83 -6.38 12.77 8.04
N LEU A 84 -7.13 12.74 6.91
CA LEU A 84 -6.74 11.94 5.74
C LEU A 84 -5.52 12.53 5.01
N LEU A 85 -5.36 13.86 4.95
CA LEU A 85 -4.20 14.55 4.36
C LEU A 85 -2.94 14.39 5.22
N GLU A 86 -3.05 14.35 6.54
CA GLU A 86 -1.91 14.06 7.44
C GLU A 86 -1.48 12.59 7.35
N LEU A 87 -2.42 11.65 7.19
CA LEU A 87 -2.12 10.26 6.82
C LEU A 87 -1.41 10.18 5.47
N ASP A 88 -1.92 10.87 4.45
CA ASP A 88 -1.36 10.86 3.10
C ASP A 88 0.04 11.50 3.03
N ARG A 89 0.30 12.59 3.77
CA ARG A 89 1.62 13.22 3.84
C ARG A 89 2.70 12.31 4.41
N ASN A 90 2.38 11.55 5.46
CA ASN A 90 3.33 10.61 6.05
C ASN A 90 3.53 9.37 5.17
N THR A 91 2.47 8.90 4.50
CA THR A 91 2.57 7.78 3.54
C THR A 91 3.37 8.16 2.30
N VAL A 92 3.14 9.34 1.72
CA VAL A 92 3.90 9.81 0.54
C VAL A 92 5.37 10.05 0.89
N GLN A 93 5.67 10.64 2.05
CA GLN A 93 7.06 10.80 2.48
C GLN A 93 7.73 9.43 2.68
N TYR A 94 7.06 8.48 3.32
CA TYR A 94 7.57 7.12 3.49
C TYR A 94 7.83 6.42 2.15
N MET A 95 6.93 6.57 1.17
CA MET A 95 7.11 6.01 -0.17
C MET A 95 8.27 6.67 -0.92
N ILE A 96 8.48 7.98 -0.76
CA ILE A 96 9.63 8.69 -1.36
C ILE A 96 10.94 8.20 -0.73
N ASP A 97 10.96 8.04 0.60
CA ASP A 97 12.14 7.55 1.32
C ASP A 97 12.49 6.11 0.89
N GLU A 98 11.49 5.23 0.79
CA GLU A 98 11.66 3.84 0.32
C GLU A 98 12.17 3.79 -1.14
N MET A 99 11.59 4.59 -2.03
CA MET A 99 12.06 4.71 -3.41
C MET A 99 13.49 5.27 -3.50
N GLN A 100 13.85 6.23 -2.64
CA GLN A 100 15.19 6.79 -2.59
C GLN A 100 16.21 5.75 -2.12
N GLU A 101 15.86 4.95 -1.10
CA GLU A 101 16.70 3.82 -0.68
C GLU A 101 16.87 2.76 -1.78
N GLU A 102 15.82 2.44 -2.54
CA GLU A 102 15.94 1.52 -3.68
C GLU A 102 16.89 2.05 -4.76
N ILE A 103 16.78 3.34 -5.08
CA ILE A 103 17.68 4.00 -6.04
C ILE A 103 19.13 3.94 -5.54
N ASP A 104 19.36 4.19 -4.26
CA ASP A 104 20.71 4.20 -3.70
C ASP A 104 21.30 2.79 -3.64
N ARG A 105 20.51 1.78 -3.27
CA ARG A 105 20.92 0.36 -3.39
C ARG A 105 21.26 -0.03 -4.83
N ALA A 106 20.44 0.36 -5.80
CA ALA A 106 20.68 0.07 -7.21
C ALA A 106 21.96 0.75 -7.73
N LYS A 107 22.26 1.98 -7.27
CA LYS A 107 23.51 2.67 -7.60
C LYS A 107 24.72 1.95 -6.99
N GLU A 108 24.66 1.54 -5.73
CA GLU A 108 25.74 0.77 -5.11
C GLU A 108 26.01 -0.54 -5.84
N GLU A 109 24.97 -1.29 -6.21
CA GLU A 109 25.13 -2.51 -7.00
C GLU A 109 25.76 -2.23 -8.38
N MET A 110 25.39 -1.12 -9.01
CA MET A 110 25.95 -0.72 -10.30
C MET A 110 27.45 -0.39 -10.17
N ILE A 111 27.83 0.38 -9.15
CA ILE A 111 29.25 0.69 -8.86
C ILE A 111 30.04 -0.59 -8.62
N GLN A 112 29.50 -1.52 -7.82
CA GLN A 112 30.16 -2.81 -7.56
C GLN A 112 30.33 -3.64 -8.84
N LYS A 113 29.32 -3.65 -9.73
CA LYS A 113 29.41 -4.35 -11.02
C LYS A 113 30.43 -3.70 -11.95
N ASP A 114 30.51 -2.38 -11.98
CA ASP A 114 31.51 -1.64 -12.77
C ASP A 114 32.93 -1.91 -12.26
N GLU A 115 33.14 -1.94 -10.94
CA GLU A 115 34.42 -2.33 -10.35
C GLU A 115 34.81 -3.77 -10.70
N GLN A 116 33.86 -4.71 -10.64
CA GLN A 116 34.10 -6.10 -11.04
C GLN A 116 34.41 -6.23 -12.54
N LEU A 117 33.74 -5.46 -13.39
CA LEU A 117 34.03 -5.41 -14.83
C LEU A 117 35.44 -4.87 -15.08
N PHE A 118 35.81 -3.77 -14.42
CA PHE A 118 37.15 -3.20 -14.53
C PHE A 118 38.24 -4.19 -14.08
N GLN A 119 38.01 -4.93 -13.00
CA GLN A 119 38.93 -5.98 -12.56
C GLN A 119 39.05 -7.11 -13.59
N LYS A 120 37.92 -7.57 -14.14
CA LYS A 120 37.91 -8.61 -15.18
C LYS A 120 38.60 -8.15 -16.47
N GLU A 121 38.42 -6.90 -16.86
CA GLU A 121 39.06 -6.32 -18.03
C GLU A 121 40.58 -6.27 -17.86
N ASN A 122 41.06 -5.83 -16.69
CA ASN A 122 42.49 -5.88 -16.37
C ASN A 122 43.06 -7.30 -16.37
N GLN A 123 42.33 -8.28 -15.82
CA GLN A 123 42.75 -9.69 -15.87
C GLN A 123 42.81 -10.23 -17.31
N LEU A 124 41.86 -9.82 -18.16
CA LEU A 124 41.84 -10.15 -19.58
C LEU A 124 43.06 -9.58 -20.31
N ILE A 125 43.38 -8.31 -20.06
CA ILE A 125 44.58 -7.66 -20.62
C ILE A 125 45.84 -8.42 -20.23
N GLN A 126 46.03 -8.72 -18.94
CA GLN A 126 47.20 -9.48 -18.46
C GLN A 126 47.29 -10.88 -19.09
N LYS A 127 46.16 -11.59 -19.19
CA LYS A 127 46.10 -12.90 -19.85
C LYS A 127 46.45 -12.81 -21.33
N ASN A 128 46.04 -11.75 -22.01
CA ASN A 128 46.31 -11.55 -23.42
C ASN A 128 47.79 -11.22 -23.65
N GLU A 129 48.41 -10.40 -22.79
CA GLU A 129 49.86 -10.13 -22.81
C GLU A 129 50.67 -11.42 -22.61
N GLN A 130 50.31 -12.25 -21.62
CA GLN A 130 50.95 -13.55 -21.39
C GLN A 130 50.80 -14.49 -22.59
N LEU A 131 49.64 -14.48 -23.25
CA LEU A 131 49.39 -15.29 -24.44
C LEU A 131 50.22 -14.81 -25.62
N GLU A 132 50.36 -13.50 -25.81
CA GLU A 132 51.23 -12.92 -26.85
C GLU A 132 52.70 -13.28 -26.61
N GLU A 133 53.18 -13.20 -25.37
CA GLU A 133 54.54 -13.59 -25.01
C GLU A 133 54.79 -15.08 -25.26
N SER A 134 53.87 -15.94 -24.82
CA SER A 134 53.94 -17.38 -25.07
C SER A 134 53.95 -17.69 -26.57
N ASN A 135 53.12 -17.01 -27.36
CA ASN A 135 53.09 -17.15 -28.82
C ASN A 135 54.39 -16.68 -29.49
N ARG A 136 55.06 -15.64 -28.98
CA ARG A 136 56.38 -15.22 -29.46
C ARG A 136 57.42 -16.29 -29.20
N LEU A 137 57.51 -16.79 -27.96
CA LEU A 137 58.44 -17.85 -27.58
C LEU A 137 58.23 -19.11 -28.42
N TYR A 138 56.96 -19.49 -28.66
CA TYR A 138 56.63 -20.63 -29.51
C TYR A 138 57.10 -20.44 -30.97
N ARG A 139 56.91 -19.24 -31.54
CA ARG A 139 57.42 -18.92 -32.89
C ARG A 139 58.94 -18.97 -32.97
N ASP A 140 59.63 -18.45 -31.95
CA ASP A 140 61.09 -18.46 -31.93
C ASP A 140 61.65 -19.87 -31.76
N ALA A 141 61.02 -20.70 -30.93
CA ALA A 141 61.35 -22.12 -30.80
C ALA A 141 61.14 -22.88 -32.12
N LEU A 142 60.04 -22.64 -32.83
CA LEU A 142 59.78 -23.23 -34.15
C LEU A 142 60.86 -22.87 -35.17
N LYS A 143 61.24 -21.60 -35.27
CA LYS A 143 62.34 -21.16 -36.15
C LYS A 143 63.64 -21.88 -35.80
N ARG A 144 63.93 -22.05 -34.51
CA ARG A 144 65.16 -22.72 -34.07
C ARG A 144 65.19 -24.20 -34.42
N ILE A 145 64.05 -24.88 -34.32
CA ILE A 145 63.90 -26.26 -34.77
C ILE A 145 64.15 -26.35 -36.28
N GLU A 146 63.54 -25.47 -37.08
CA GLU A 146 63.74 -25.45 -38.54
C GLU A 146 65.20 -25.22 -38.94
N GLU A 147 65.91 -24.31 -38.24
CA GLU A 147 67.35 -24.08 -38.45
C GLU A 147 68.21 -25.31 -38.12
N LEU A 148 67.86 -26.05 -37.06
CA LEU A 148 68.57 -27.25 -36.66
C LEU A 148 68.32 -28.40 -37.64
N GLU A 149 67.08 -28.56 -38.11
CA GLU A 149 66.72 -29.55 -39.14
C GLU A 149 67.49 -29.31 -40.45
N LYS A 150 67.62 -28.05 -40.89
CA LYS A 150 68.43 -27.69 -42.08
C LYS A 150 69.92 -27.97 -41.92
N LYS A 151 70.46 -28.03 -40.69
CA LYS A 151 71.87 -28.35 -40.42
C LYS A 151 72.14 -29.85 -40.31
N LEU A 152 71.10 -30.64 -40.03
CA LEU A 152 71.19 -32.11 -40.00
C LEU A 152 70.93 -32.75 -41.37
N SER A 153 70.30 -32.02 -42.29
CA SER A 153 70.16 -32.37 -43.71
C SER A 153 71.38 -31.99 -44.54
#